data_AF-A0A8S4RBC8-F1
#
_entry.id   AF-A0A8S4RBC8-F1
#
_cell.length_a   1.000
_cell.length_b   1.000
_cell.length_c   1.000
_cell.angle_alpha   90.00
_cell.angle_beta   90.00
_cell.angle_gamma   90.00
#
_symmetry.space_group_name_H-M   'P 1'
#
loop_
_entity.id
_entity.type
_entity.pdbx_description
1 polymer ?
#
loop_
_entity_poly.entity_id
_entity_poly.type
_entity_poly.pdbx_seq_one_letter_code
_entity_poly.pdbx_strand_id
1 'polypeptide(L)'
;MLREGHQFYTASYRYDRSLSAYASCTNDPHCAADCVQGYMRKFGQDCNGDGVVNCYDYMAIHKLGGYGCKGDLPFQYVNVFNQCVAAVAQAQQG
;
A
#
# COMPACT_ATOMS: atom_id res chain seq x y z
N MET A 1 25.16 -47.11 -8.80
CA MET A 1 26.53 -46.84 -8.34
C MET A 1 26.55 -45.44 -7.76
N LEU A 2 26.61 -45.37 -6.43
CA LEU A 2 26.77 -44.14 -5.68
C LEU A 2 28.15 -43.54 -5.98
N ARG A 3 28.22 -42.23 -6.17
CA ARG A 3 29.39 -41.44 -5.76
C ARG A 3 28.90 -40.36 -4.80
N GLU A 4 29.30 -40.54 -3.55
CA GLU A 4 29.03 -39.72 -2.37
C GLU A 4 30.01 -38.54 -2.29
N GLY A 5 29.69 -37.56 -1.43
CA GLY A 5 30.64 -36.51 -0.99
C GLY A 5 30.06 -35.09 -1.01
N HIS A 6 28.99 -34.81 -0.27
CA HIS A 6 29.03 -34.13 1.04
C HIS A 6 29.46 -32.64 1.01
N GLN A 7 28.47 -31.74 0.95
CA GLN A 7 28.33 -30.67 1.96
C GLN A 7 26.86 -30.59 2.37
N PHE A 8 26.63 -31.15 3.56
CA PHE A 8 25.45 -31.05 4.40
C PHE A 8 25.01 -29.60 4.61
N TYR A 9 23.74 -29.28 4.36
CA TYR A 9 22.73 -29.01 5.39
C TYR A 9 21.40 -28.65 4.69
N THR A 10 20.42 -29.55 4.84
CA THR A 10 18.97 -29.33 4.81
C THR A 10 18.38 -28.37 3.77
N ALA A 11 17.49 -28.95 2.96
CA ALA A 11 16.30 -28.27 2.45
C ALA A 11 15.65 -27.36 3.51
N SER A 12 15.87 -26.07 3.41
CA SER A 12 14.96 -25.02 3.89
C SER A 12 14.73 -24.08 2.72
N TYR A 13 13.65 -24.34 1.97
CA TYR A 13 12.52 -23.41 1.95
C TYR A 13 12.95 -21.96 1.72
N ARG A 14 12.60 -21.41 0.55
CA ARG A 14 12.53 -19.97 0.32
C ARG A 14 11.52 -19.36 1.31
N TYR A 15 11.94 -19.12 2.54
CA TYR A 15 11.23 -18.28 3.48
C TYR A 15 11.85 -16.89 3.41
N ASP A 16 11.71 -16.26 2.25
CA ASP A 16 11.78 -14.81 2.15
C ASP A 16 10.46 -14.23 2.69
N ARG A 17 10.25 -14.47 3.98
CA ARG A 17 9.33 -13.71 4.81
C ARG A 17 10.12 -13.38 6.04
N SER A 18 11.18 -12.60 5.82
CA SER A 18 11.89 -11.97 6.92
C SER A 18 10.84 -11.31 7.81
N LEU A 19 10.96 -11.46 9.14
CA LEU A 19 10.07 -10.78 10.08
C LEU A 19 10.07 -9.26 9.87
N SER A 20 11.11 -8.74 9.20
CA SER A 20 11.26 -7.36 8.77
C SER A 20 10.60 -7.03 7.43
N ALA A 21 10.14 -7.99 6.61
CA ALA A 21 9.65 -7.73 5.24
C ALA A 21 8.55 -6.66 5.18
N TYR A 22 7.62 -6.69 6.15
CA TYR A 22 6.61 -5.65 6.30
C TYR A 22 7.25 -4.29 6.57
N ALA A 23 8.06 -4.19 7.63
CA ALA A 23 8.69 -2.93 8.03
C ALA A 23 9.62 -2.37 6.93
N SER A 24 10.39 -3.24 6.28
CA SER A 24 11.25 -2.88 5.15
C SER A 24 10.43 -2.32 4.00
N CYS A 25 9.31 -2.96 3.63
CA CYS A 25 8.45 -2.47 2.56
C CYS A 25 7.75 -1.15 2.92
N THR A 26 7.24 -1.00 4.15
CA THR A 26 6.54 0.23 4.55
C THR A 26 7.45 1.45 4.64
N ASN A 27 8.77 1.25 4.77
CA ASN A 27 9.77 2.32 4.77
C ASN A 27 10.44 2.54 3.40
N ASP A 28 10.11 1.71 2.40
CA ASP A 28 10.55 1.90 1.01
C ASP A 28 9.42 2.55 0.19
N PRO A 29 9.60 3.74 -0.38
CA PRO A 29 8.53 4.45 -1.09
C PRO A 29 7.95 3.67 -2.28
N HIS A 30 8.75 2.89 -3.00
CA HIS A 30 8.29 2.12 -4.14
C HIS A 30 7.47 0.91 -3.70
N CYS A 31 7.97 0.14 -2.72
CA CYS A 31 7.25 -1.01 -2.18
C CYS A 31 5.94 -0.60 -1.50
N ALA A 32 5.97 0.49 -0.72
CA ALA A 32 4.77 1.04 -0.10
C ALA A 32 3.74 1.48 -1.14
N ALA A 33 4.17 2.17 -2.21
CA ALA A 33 3.28 2.58 -3.29
C ALA A 33 2.65 1.38 -4.02
N ASP A 34 3.44 0.35 -4.36
CA ASP A 34 2.95 -0.87 -5.01
C ASP A 34 1.92 -1.61 -4.14
N CYS A 35 2.16 -1.67 -2.83
CA CYS A 35 1.23 -2.23 -1.86
C CYS A 35 -0.10 -1.47 -1.84
N VAL A 36 -0.05 -0.13 -1.76
CA VAL A 36 -1.25 0.73 -1.80
C VAL A 36 -1.99 0.55 -3.11
N GLN A 37 -1.31 0.59 -4.27
CA GLN A 37 -1.93 0.36 -5.57
C GLN A 37 -2.59 -1.01 -5.68
N GLY A 38 -1.96 -2.06 -5.12
CA GLY A 38 -2.56 -3.39 -5.03
C GLY A 38 -3.83 -3.41 -4.18
N TYR A 39 -3.82 -2.70 -3.04
CA TYR A 39 -4.99 -2.57 -2.18
C TYR A 39 -6.13 -1.81 -2.89
N MET A 40 -5.82 -0.71 -3.59
CA MET A 40 -6.81 0.07 -4.34
C MET A 40 -7.37 -0.68 -5.55
N ARG A 41 -6.57 -1.52 -6.23
CA ARG A 41 -7.10 -2.42 -7.28
C ARG A 41 -8.12 -3.43 -6.74
N LYS A 42 -7.99 -3.83 -5.47
CA LYS A 42 -8.89 -4.79 -4.83
C LYS A 42 -10.15 -4.14 -4.27
N PHE A 43 -10.03 -2.94 -3.72
CA PHE A 43 -11.09 -2.30 -2.93
C PHE A 43 -11.56 -0.95 -3.48
N GLY A 44 -11.04 -0.53 -4.64
CA GLY A 44 -11.43 0.71 -5.30
C GLY A 44 -12.92 0.75 -5.57
N GLN A 45 -13.57 1.77 -5.01
CA GLN A 45 -15.01 2.00 -5.10
C GLN A 45 -15.30 3.47 -4.84
N ASP A 46 -16.45 3.94 -5.29
CA ASP A 46 -16.93 5.29 -5.02
C ASP A 46 -17.43 5.38 -3.56
N CYS A 47 -16.63 6.06 -2.74
CA CYS A 47 -16.83 6.20 -1.31
C CYS A 47 -17.60 7.47 -0.97
N ASN A 48 -17.40 8.54 -1.74
CA ASN A 48 -18.03 9.85 -1.48
C ASN A 48 -19.35 10.06 -2.26
N GLY A 49 -19.68 9.18 -3.20
CA GLY A 49 -20.92 9.22 -3.99
C GLY A 49 -20.90 10.21 -5.15
N ASP A 50 -19.72 10.65 -5.62
CA ASP A 50 -19.60 11.60 -6.73
C ASP A 50 -19.60 10.95 -8.13
N GLY A 51 -19.64 9.61 -8.19
CA GLY A 51 -19.64 8.84 -9.42
C GLY A 51 -18.25 8.61 -10.04
N VAL A 52 -17.17 9.07 -9.40
CA VAL A 52 -15.79 8.99 -9.93
C VAL A 52 -14.83 8.46 -8.88
N VAL A 53 -14.32 7.24 -9.08
CA VAL A 53 -13.28 6.67 -8.21
C VAL A 53 -11.95 7.40 -8.43
N ASN A 54 -11.50 8.18 -7.44
CA ASN A 54 -10.32 9.02 -7.52
C ASN A 54 -9.50 9.04 -6.20
N CYS A 55 -8.54 9.97 -6.10
CA CYS A 55 -7.65 10.09 -4.94
C CYS A 55 -8.40 10.28 -3.61
N TYR A 56 -9.56 10.93 -3.61
CA TYR A 56 -10.38 11.12 -2.41
C TYR A 56 -10.98 9.80 -1.91
N ASP A 57 -11.41 8.91 -2.81
CA ASP A 57 -11.87 7.58 -2.43
C ASP A 57 -10.72 6.71 -1.90
N TYR A 58 -9.58 6.75 -2.58
CA TYR A 58 -8.41 5.98 -2.16
C TYR A 58 -7.86 6.43 -0.81
N MET A 59 -7.93 7.73 -0.48
CA MET A 59 -7.64 8.23 0.87
C MET A 59 -8.59 7.58 1.90
N ALA A 60 -9.90 7.59 1.64
CA ALA A 60 -10.89 7.03 2.55
C ALA A 60 -10.70 5.52 2.74
N ILE A 61 -10.45 4.79 1.66
CA ILE A 61 -10.16 3.34 1.68
C ILE A 61 -8.88 3.05 2.46
N HIS A 62 -7.83 3.86 2.29
CA HIS A 62 -6.58 3.68 3.02
C HIS A 62 -6.77 3.85 4.53
N LYS A 63 -7.61 4.81 4.94
CA LYS A 63 -7.84 5.14 6.35
C LYS A 63 -8.84 4.24 7.05
N LEU A 64 -9.94 3.91 6.39
CA LEU A 64 -11.09 3.21 6.97
C LEU A 64 -11.19 1.74 6.53
N GLY A 65 -10.34 1.32 5.59
CA GLY A 65 -10.34 -0.01 5.00
C GLY A 65 -11.36 -0.18 3.88
N GLY A 66 -11.19 -1.26 3.11
CA GLY A 66 -11.94 -1.51 1.88
C GLY A 66 -13.46 -1.68 1.99
N TYR A 67 -14.01 -1.91 3.20
CA TYR A 67 -15.46 -2.02 3.41
C TYR A 67 -16.03 -0.85 4.23
N GLY A 68 -15.17 0.01 4.79
CA GLY A 68 -15.55 1.06 5.73
C GLY A 68 -15.45 2.48 5.16
N CYS A 69 -15.11 2.65 3.88
CA CYS A 69 -14.71 3.95 3.34
C CYS A 69 -15.79 5.03 3.31
N LYS A 70 -17.06 4.69 3.56
CA LYS A 70 -18.17 5.65 3.71
C LYS A 70 -18.31 6.22 5.12
N GLY A 71 -17.45 5.81 6.05
CA GLY A 71 -17.41 6.32 7.42
C GLY A 71 -16.77 7.70 7.53
N ASP A 72 -16.87 8.28 8.73
CA ASP A 72 -16.32 9.60 9.02
C ASP A 72 -14.79 9.58 9.06
N LEU A 73 -14.18 10.55 8.37
CA LEU A 73 -12.74 10.77 8.39
C LEU A 73 -12.37 11.86 9.42
N PRO A 74 -11.27 11.69 10.18
CA PRO A 74 -10.80 12.75 11.07
C PRO A 74 -10.43 14.02 10.30
N PHE A 75 -10.91 15.18 10.76
CA PHE A 75 -10.65 16.49 10.13
C PHE A 75 -9.17 16.74 9.82
N GLN A 76 -8.29 16.47 10.78
CA GLN A 76 -6.85 16.68 10.61
C GLN A 76 -6.25 15.80 9.51
N TYR A 77 -6.75 14.58 9.35
CA TYR A 77 -6.29 13.66 8.31
C TYR A 77 -6.64 14.20 6.91
N VAL A 78 -7.89 14.64 6.74
CA VAL A 78 -8.37 15.23 5.47
C VAL A 78 -7.64 16.53 5.15
N ASN A 79 -7.39 17.39 6.14
CA ASN A 79 -6.69 18.64 5.91
C ASN A 79 -5.25 18.45 5.42
N VAL A 80 -4.50 17.55 6.06
CA VAL A 80 -3.12 17.25 5.65
C VAL A 80 -3.13 16.65 4.24
N PHE A 81 -4.06 15.75 3.95
CA PHE A 81 -4.21 15.19 2.60
C PHE A 81 -4.47 16.29 1.55
N ASN A 82 -5.40 17.21 1.81
CA ASN A 82 -5.71 18.31 0.90
C ASN A 82 -4.50 19.23 0.64
N GLN A 83 -3.69 19.49 1.66
CA GLN A 83 -2.43 20.23 1.52
C GLN A 83 -1.44 19.48 0.60
N CYS A 84 -1.31 18.16 0.77
CA CYS A 84 -0.44 17.35 -0.08
C CYS A 84 -0.92 17.30 -1.53
N VAL A 85 -2.22 17.12 -1.78
CA VAL A 85 -2.78 17.11 -3.13
C VAL A 85 -2.52 18.44 -3.83
N ALA A 86 -2.71 19.56 -3.13
CA ALA A 86 -2.42 20.89 -3.68
C ALA A 86 -0.92 21.05 -4.03
N ALA A 87 -0.01 20.60 -3.16
CA ALA A 87 1.43 20.66 -3.40
C ALA A 87 1.86 19.81 -4.61
N VAL A 88 1.30 18.60 -4.76
CA VAL A 88 1.58 17.72 -5.91
C VAL A 88 1.07 18.34 -7.20
N ALA A 89 -0.15 18.90 -7.19
CA ALA A 89 -0.70 19.57 -8.37
C ALA A 89 0.16 20.75 -8.82
N GLN A 90 0.79 21.48 -7.88
CA GLN A 90 1.73 22.55 -8.19
C GLN A 90 3.05 22.01 -8.76
N ALA A 91 3.58 20.92 -8.20
CA ALA A 91 4.82 20.31 -8.66
C ALA A 91 4.73 19.68 -10.06
N GLN A 92 3.53 19.28 -10.49
CA GLN A 92 3.29 18.68 -11.82
C GLN A 92 3.15 19.71 -12.96
N GLN A 93 3.11 21.01 -12.65
CA GLN A 93 2.91 22.10 -13.62
C GLN A 93 4.21 22.82 -14.04
N GLY A 94 5.35 22.37 -13.53
CA GLY A 94 6.70 22.86 -13.91
C GLY A 94 7.52 21.78 -14.57
#